data_AF-A0A955QGI5-F1
#
_entry.id   AF-A0A955QGI5-F1
#
_cell.length_a   1.000
_cell.length_b   1.000
_cell.length_c   1.000
_cell.angle_alpha   90.00
_cell.angle_beta   90.00
_cell.angle_gamma   90.00
#
_symmetry.space_group_name_H-M   'P 1'
#
loop_
_entity.id
_entity.type
_entity.pdbx_description
1 polymer ?
#
loop_
_entity_poly.entity_id
_entity_poly.type
_entity_poly.pdbx_seq_one_letter_code
_entity_poly.pdbx_strand_id
1 'polypeptide(L)'
;MMVQSEIKMKIPPQSCQGMMSWWLILGILFLGQLLSTQALAAKRVAFVVGISTYDHLGEEQQLANPVHDAEAMARTLTTLGFEVVSGIDLTITEFDTKWQQVLNQLTGEDTLVFFFSGHGVEVDGENLLLPRDVPYFRFGRHTQFKRQSISVTQLLQDLRLGDRSPPQVTVMIFDACRDNPTIPAEFKSGGGAPQGGLVKDPKVRGTFLMYAAEAGKVSMDRFGPSDRIPQSVYTRTLLPLLQQPNLSIQDLAIQVKEQVFKKTTEYGFEQLPEYTDGLIGRFCLAGCQMAVTEEPEAPPVVTKIPVPASAPTVQREAKPHGLLEPEMVRIPGGTFTMGSNDGYKYDRPPHQVVIQDFLLGKYEVTFAEYDQFAQATGKPLPEDEGWGRGQRPVINVSWDEAKAYAVWLSKSTGKKYRLPTEAEWEYAAWGGSRQQTWAGTSDESQLGTYAVYTKNSGGKTAEVGSKQPNAFGLHDLSGNVYEWVEDCWHENYKEAPDDGTAWLEAASGECGQRVVRGGSWFHNPDTLRSSTRGRTPPDYRFNFLGFRLAQDAP
;
A
#
# COMPACT_ATOMS: atom_id res chain seq x y z
N MET A 1 2.33 -105.28 -35.21
CA MET A 1 3.40 -104.64 -36.00
C MET A 1 3.72 -103.29 -35.36
N MET A 2 5.00 -102.88 -35.35
CA MET A 2 5.54 -101.51 -35.17
C MET A 2 4.92 -100.65 -34.02
N VAL A 3 5.53 -100.51 -32.83
CA VAL A 3 6.83 -99.87 -32.44
C VAL A 3 6.65 -98.41 -31.95
N GLN A 4 6.82 -98.23 -30.62
CA GLN A 4 7.52 -97.18 -29.82
C GLN A 4 7.50 -95.68 -30.26
N SER A 5 7.63 -94.69 -29.35
CA SER A 5 8.25 -94.66 -28.01
C SER A 5 7.56 -93.74 -26.97
N GLU A 6 8.01 -93.80 -25.70
CA GLU A 6 7.66 -92.83 -24.62
C GLU A 6 8.44 -91.48 -24.77
N ILE A 7 8.44 -90.45 -23.89
CA ILE A 7 8.65 -90.37 -22.42
C ILE A 7 7.88 -89.20 -21.74
N LYS A 8 7.58 -89.37 -20.43
CA LYS A 8 6.97 -88.43 -19.43
C LYS A 8 7.67 -87.04 -19.35
N MET A 9 7.17 -85.94 -18.76
CA MET A 9 6.33 -85.65 -17.56
C MET A 9 5.81 -84.15 -17.65
N LYS A 10 5.23 -83.35 -16.72
CA LYS A 10 4.93 -83.38 -15.26
C LYS A 10 3.87 -82.32 -14.81
N ILE A 11 2.78 -82.76 -14.16
CA ILE A 11 2.17 -82.31 -12.86
C ILE A 11 2.56 -80.92 -12.27
N PRO A 12 1.64 -80.06 -11.70
CA PRO A 12 0.16 -80.12 -11.63
C PRO A 12 -0.56 -78.72 -11.83
N PRO A 13 -1.60 -78.20 -11.08
CA PRO A 13 -2.70 -77.44 -11.72
C PRO A 13 -3.00 -76.03 -11.12
N GLN A 14 -4.05 -75.35 -11.60
CA GLN A 14 -5.22 -74.93 -10.78
C GLN A 14 -6.32 -74.25 -11.63
N SER A 15 -7.51 -74.07 -11.04
CA SER A 15 -8.77 -73.74 -11.72
C SER A 15 -9.15 -72.25 -11.64
N CYS A 16 -9.63 -71.68 -12.75
CA CYS A 16 -10.25 -70.35 -12.75
C CYS A 16 -11.66 -70.39 -12.11
N GLN A 17 -11.79 -69.80 -10.92
CA GLN A 17 -13.05 -69.26 -10.39
C GLN A 17 -12.77 -67.88 -9.80
N GLY A 18 -13.62 -66.88 -10.09
CA GLY A 18 -13.52 -65.54 -9.45
C GLY A 18 -13.42 -64.32 -10.37
N MET A 19 -14.24 -64.21 -11.43
CA MET A 19 -14.36 -62.96 -12.23
C MET A 19 -15.79 -62.41 -12.33
N MET A 20 -16.59 -62.55 -11.25
CA MET A 20 -17.95 -61.97 -11.15
C MET A 20 -18.20 -61.27 -9.81
N SER A 21 -17.28 -60.42 -9.33
CA SER A 21 -17.53 -59.60 -8.11
C SER A 21 -16.74 -58.28 -8.01
N TRP A 22 -16.29 -57.67 -9.12
CA TRP A 22 -15.52 -56.42 -9.09
C TRP A 22 -16.22 -55.19 -9.71
N TRP A 23 -17.22 -55.40 -10.58
CA TRP A 23 -17.89 -54.29 -11.29
C TRP A 23 -18.92 -53.50 -10.45
N LEU A 24 -19.38 -54.03 -9.31
CA LEU A 24 -20.37 -53.36 -8.46
C LEU A 24 -19.78 -52.46 -7.35
N ILE A 25 -18.48 -52.59 -7.03
CA ILE A 25 -17.84 -51.77 -5.99
C ILE A 25 -17.25 -50.48 -6.60
N LEU A 26 -16.71 -50.55 -7.82
CA LEU A 26 -16.24 -49.38 -8.57
C LEU A 26 -17.36 -48.37 -8.88
N GLY A 27 -18.59 -48.84 -9.10
CA GLY A 27 -19.74 -47.96 -9.41
C GLY A 27 -20.19 -47.07 -8.24
N ILE A 28 -19.90 -47.44 -6.99
CA ILE A 28 -20.32 -46.68 -5.81
C ILE A 28 -19.25 -45.67 -5.38
N LEU A 29 -17.96 -46.00 -5.55
CA LEU A 29 -16.86 -45.07 -5.27
C LEU A 29 -16.77 -43.90 -6.26
N PHE A 30 -17.27 -44.05 -7.49
CA PHE A 30 -17.28 -42.96 -8.48
C PHE A 30 -18.47 -41.99 -8.34
N LEU A 31 -19.50 -42.34 -7.56
CA LEU A 31 -20.68 -41.49 -7.35
C LEU A 31 -20.52 -40.50 -6.18
N GLY A 32 -19.42 -40.60 -5.42
CA GLY A 32 -19.17 -39.80 -4.21
C GLY A 32 -18.45 -38.46 -4.41
N GLN A 33 -18.04 -38.11 -5.64
CA GLN A 33 -17.22 -36.90 -5.92
C GLN A 33 -17.91 -35.85 -6.79
N LEU A 34 -19.24 -35.95 -7.00
CA LEU A 34 -20.04 -34.94 -7.73
C LEU A 34 -21.05 -34.20 -6.84
N LEU A 35 -20.70 -33.98 -5.57
CA LEU A 35 -21.14 -32.77 -4.87
C LEU A 35 -20.24 -31.61 -5.28
N SER A 36 -20.46 -31.12 -6.50
CA SER A 36 -19.85 -29.88 -6.98
C SER A 36 -20.33 -28.73 -6.11
N THR A 37 -19.48 -28.24 -5.20
CA THR A 37 -19.67 -26.93 -4.58
C THR A 37 -19.62 -25.89 -5.70
N GLN A 38 -20.78 -25.43 -6.14
CA GLN A 38 -20.87 -24.22 -6.95
C GLN A 38 -20.36 -23.08 -6.08
N ALA A 39 -19.13 -22.64 -6.33
CA ALA A 39 -18.65 -21.38 -5.81
C ALA A 39 -19.63 -20.31 -6.30
N LEU A 40 -20.27 -19.62 -5.37
CA LEU A 40 -21.07 -18.45 -5.72
C LEU A 40 -20.12 -17.42 -6.32
N ALA A 41 -20.43 -16.92 -7.51
CA ALA A 41 -19.60 -15.91 -8.14
C ALA A 41 -19.65 -14.64 -7.28
N ALA A 42 -18.46 -14.15 -6.88
CA ALA A 42 -18.31 -12.91 -6.13
C ALA A 42 -19.09 -11.76 -6.79
N LYS A 43 -19.99 -11.15 -6.02
CA LYS A 43 -20.86 -10.09 -6.50
C LYS A 43 -20.08 -8.80 -6.71
N ARG A 44 -20.69 -7.93 -7.52
CA ARG A 44 -20.27 -6.54 -7.70
C ARG A 44 -21.45 -5.70 -7.24
N VAL A 45 -21.39 -5.14 -6.04
CA VAL A 45 -22.44 -4.30 -5.46
C VAL A 45 -21.99 -2.85 -5.51
N ALA A 46 -22.88 -1.93 -5.87
CA ALA A 46 -22.59 -0.51 -5.83
C ALA A 46 -23.64 0.25 -5.03
N PHE A 47 -23.20 1.25 -4.26
CA PHE A 47 -24.07 2.24 -3.63
C PHE A 47 -23.74 3.62 -4.18
N VAL A 48 -24.73 4.29 -4.78
CA VAL A 48 -24.51 5.52 -5.55
C VAL A 48 -25.47 6.61 -5.08
N VAL A 49 -24.92 7.67 -4.49
CA VAL A 49 -25.66 8.75 -3.83
C VAL A 49 -25.32 10.11 -4.44
N GLY A 50 -26.35 10.92 -4.72
CA GLY A 50 -26.21 12.31 -5.15
C GLY A 50 -27.14 13.23 -4.36
N ILE A 51 -26.59 14.17 -3.60
CA ILE A 51 -27.37 15.14 -2.82
C ILE A 51 -27.21 16.53 -3.46
N SER A 52 -28.25 16.95 -4.16
CA SER A 52 -28.39 18.25 -4.82
C SER A 52 -29.18 19.23 -3.96
N THR A 53 -30.22 18.76 -3.27
CA THR A 53 -31.09 19.61 -2.43
C THR A 53 -30.92 19.36 -0.94
N TYR A 54 -31.06 20.45 -0.16
CA TYR A 54 -30.83 20.53 1.28
C TYR A 54 -31.93 21.36 1.94
N ASP A 55 -32.69 20.76 2.87
CA ASP A 55 -33.89 21.35 3.49
C ASP A 55 -33.58 22.57 4.39
N HIS A 56 -32.30 22.79 4.71
CA HIS A 56 -31.81 23.78 5.68
C HIS A 56 -30.66 24.65 5.14
N LEU A 57 -30.49 24.73 3.82
CA LEU A 57 -29.55 25.64 3.15
C LEU A 57 -30.30 26.62 2.22
N GLY A 58 -29.73 27.81 2.00
CA GLY A 58 -30.28 28.81 1.08
C GLY A 58 -30.14 28.43 -0.40
N GLU A 59 -30.85 29.11 -1.30
CA GLU A 59 -30.86 28.80 -2.74
C GLU A 59 -29.45 28.79 -3.36
N GLU A 60 -28.59 29.75 -2.98
CA GLU A 60 -27.19 29.86 -3.43
C GLU A 60 -26.27 28.74 -2.91
N GLN A 61 -26.75 27.90 -1.98
CA GLN A 61 -26.01 26.82 -1.33
C GLN A 61 -26.45 25.43 -1.82
N GLN A 62 -27.46 25.36 -2.69
CA GLN A 62 -27.94 24.13 -3.34
C GLN A 62 -27.00 23.73 -4.49
N LEU A 63 -26.88 22.43 -4.80
CA LEU A 63 -25.92 21.93 -5.79
C LEU A 63 -26.62 21.38 -7.03
N ALA A 64 -26.35 21.94 -8.21
CA ALA A 64 -27.04 21.55 -9.45
C ALA A 64 -26.51 20.26 -10.10
N ASN A 65 -25.30 19.83 -9.76
CA ASN A 65 -24.56 18.76 -10.43
C ASN A 65 -24.71 17.35 -9.79
N PRO A 66 -24.70 17.18 -8.44
CA PRO A 66 -24.60 15.86 -7.79
C PRO A 66 -25.59 14.77 -8.21
N VAL A 67 -26.86 15.11 -8.46
CA VAL A 67 -27.84 14.14 -8.98
C VAL A 67 -27.47 13.65 -10.37
N HIS A 68 -27.01 14.53 -11.26
CA HIS A 68 -26.57 14.16 -12.61
C HIS A 68 -25.27 13.36 -12.61
N ASP A 69 -24.38 13.58 -11.64
CA ASP A 69 -23.17 12.80 -11.41
C ASP A 69 -23.49 11.40 -10.88
N ALA A 70 -24.31 11.30 -9.83
CA ALA A 70 -24.77 10.02 -9.28
C ALA A 70 -25.54 9.18 -10.31
N GLU A 71 -26.45 9.77 -11.09
CA GLU A 71 -27.13 9.05 -12.16
C GLU A 71 -26.15 8.51 -13.23
N ALA A 72 -25.16 9.31 -13.63
CA ALA A 72 -24.19 8.91 -14.65
C ALA A 72 -23.26 7.80 -14.13
N MET A 73 -22.87 7.88 -12.86
CA MET A 73 -22.14 6.82 -12.17
C MET A 73 -22.96 5.53 -12.08
N ALA A 74 -24.22 5.61 -11.66
CA ALA A 74 -25.12 4.47 -11.56
C ALA A 74 -25.31 3.76 -12.92
N ARG A 75 -25.55 4.51 -14.00
CA ARG A 75 -25.63 3.97 -15.37
C ARG A 75 -24.33 3.28 -15.79
N THR A 76 -23.18 3.87 -15.44
CA THR A 76 -21.86 3.32 -15.78
C THR A 76 -21.58 2.03 -15.02
N LEU A 77 -21.75 2.02 -13.70
CA LEU A 77 -21.53 0.81 -12.88
C LEU A 77 -22.50 -0.32 -13.24
N THR A 78 -23.77 0.00 -13.56
CA THR A 78 -24.72 -1.00 -14.10
C THR A 78 -24.18 -1.64 -15.39
N THR A 79 -23.61 -0.85 -16.29
CA THR A 79 -23.00 -1.33 -17.54
C THR A 79 -21.74 -2.18 -17.29
N LEU A 80 -21.04 -1.94 -16.17
CA LEU A 80 -19.89 -2.72 -15.70
C LEU A 80 -20.28 -3.93 -14.82
N GLY A 81 -21.56 -4.32 -14.85
CA GLY A 81 -22.06 -5.52 -14.18
C GLY A 81 -22.23 -5.40 -12.67
N PHE A 82 -22.41 -4.18 -12.14
CA PHE A 82 -22.73 -3.98 -10.72
C PHE A 82 -24.24 -4.04 -10.46
N GLU A 83 -24.63 -4.70 -9.37
CA GLU A 83 -25.92 -4.54 -8.69
C GLU A 83 -25.93 -3.17 -8.01
N VAL A 84 -26.55 -2.16 -8.65
CA VAL A 84 -26.54 -0.77 -8.15
C VAL A 84 -27.75 -0.50 -7.25
N VAL A 85 -27.50 -0.25 -5.97
CA VAL A 85 -28.39 0.51 -5.10
C VAL A 85 -28.09 2.00 -5.29
N SER A 86 -29.12 2.82 -5.51
CA SER A 86 -28.94 4.27 -5.63
C SER A 86 -29.94 5.07 -4.81
N GLY A 87 -29.64 6.35 -4.61
CA GLY A 87 -30.55 7.31 -3.99
C GLY A 87 -30.13 8.75 -4.26
N ILE A 88 -31.12 9.63 -4.35
CA ILE A 88 -30.93 11.06 -4.58
C ILE A 88 -31.64 11.84 -3.48
N ASP A 89 -31.08 12.98 -3.08
CA ASP A 89 -31.65 13.90 -2.08
C ASP A 89 -32.16 13.19 -0.80
N LEU A 90 -31.36 12.23 -0.33
CA LEU A 90 -31.66 11.39 0.82
C LEU A 90 -31.54 12.16 2.14
N THR A 91 -32.52 11.97 3.01
CA THR A 91 -32.35 12.22 4.45
C THR A 91 -31.40 11.20 5.08
N ILE A 92 -30.86 11.48 6.27
CA ILE A 92 -29.98 10.55 7.00
C ILE A 92 -30.64 9.18 7.22
N THR A 93 -31.95 9.15 7.50
CA THR A 93 -32.69 7.90 7.72
C THR A 93 -32.87 7.08 6.44
N GLU A 94 -33.06 7.75 5.29
CA GLU A 94 -33.15 7.06 3.99
C GLU A 94 -31.78 6.58 3.50
N PHE A 95 -30.71 7.34 3.80
CA PHE A 95 -29.34 6.91 3.59
C PHE A 95 -29.02 5.66 4.43
N ASP A 96 -29.24 5.70 5.74
CA ASP A 96 -28.98 4.56 6.65
C ASP A 96 -29.76 3.30 6.21
N THR A 97 -31.02 3.47 5.80
CA THR A 97 -31.85 2.37 5.31
C THR A 97 -31.25 1.73 4.04
N LYS A 98 -30.76 2.54 3.09
CA LYS A 98 -30.11 2.05 1.87
C LYS A 98 -28.70 1.49 2.13
N TRP A 99 -27.97 2.06 3.08
CA TRP A 99 -26.67 1.55 3.50
C TRP A 99 -26.79 0.17 4.16
N GLN A 100 -27.76 -0.02 5.05
CA GLN A 100 -28.07 -1.33 5.62
C GLN A 100 -28.56 -2.32 4.55
N GLN A 101 -29.32 -1.88 3.53
CA GLN A 101 -29.66 -2.73 2.37
C GLN A 101 -28.39 -3.24 1.65
N VAL A 102 -27.40 -2.37 1.42
CA VAL A 102 -26.12 -2.70 0.78
C VAL A 102 -25.28 -3.64 1.64
N LEU A 103 -25.10 -3.33 2.93
CA LEU A 103 -24.37 -4.17 3.89
C LEU A 103 -24.94 -5.59 3.97
N ASN A 104 -26.26 -5.74 3.83
CA ASN A 104 -26.96 -7.04 3.86
C ASN A 104 -26.90 -7.82 2.53
N GLN A 105 -26.36 -7.23 1.46
CA GLN A 105 -26.08 -7.94 0.20
C GLN A 105 -24.66 -8.51 0.13
N LEU A 106 -23.73 -7.95 0.92
CA LEU A 106 -22.29 -8.18 0.86
C LEU A 106 -21.81 -9.39 1.68
N THR A 107 -20.75 -10.00 1.19
CA THR A 107 -19.98 -11.10 1.78
C THR A 107 -18.47 -10.85 1.58
N GLY A 108 -17.61 -11.67 2.21
CA GLY A 108 -16.16 -11.46 2.21
C GLY A 108 -15.45 -11.56 0.85
N GLU A 109 -16.09 -12.15 -0.16
CA GLU A 109 -15.52 -12.29 -1.52
C GLU A 109 -15.96 -11.15 -2.46
N ASP A 110 -16.95 -10.35 -2.07
CA ASP A 110 -17.61 -9.39 -2.97
C ASP A 110 -16.77 -8.12 -3.25
N THR A 111 -17.13 -7.42 -4.32
CA THR A 111 -16.68 -6.06 -4.63
C THR A 111 -17.76 -5.06 -4.24
N LEU A 112 -17.42 -4.04 -3.43
CA LEU A 112 -18.24 -2.85 -3.19
C LEU A 112 -17.67 -1.63 -3.94
N VAL A 113 -18.52 -0.86 -4.61
CA VAL A 113 -18.24 0.53 -5.01
C VAL A 113 -19.19 1.47 -4.30
N PHE A 114 -18.70 2.41 -3.49
CA PHE A 114 -19.48 3.53 -2.98
C PHE A 114 -19.13 4.80 -3.78
N PHE A 115 -20.14 5.50 -4.28
CA PHE A 115 -19.99 6.83 -4.86
C PHE A 115 -20.92 7.80 -4.13
N PHE A 116 -20.37 8.94 -3.71
CA PHE A 116 -21.13 10.07 -3.20
C PHE A 116 -20.76 11.34 -3.96
N SER A 117 -21.77 12.12 -4.35
CA SER A 117 -21.61 13.52 -4.72
C SER A 117 -22.57 14.40 -3.92
N GLY A 118 -22.13 15.61 -3.58
CA GLY A 118 -22.85 16.56 -2.73
C GLY A 118 -21.89 17.40 -1.88
N HIS A 119 -22.40 18.07 -0.84
CA HIS A 119 -21.55 18.72 0.16
C HIS A 119 -20.82 17.70 1.03
N GLY A 120 -19.51 17.86 1.13
CA GLY A 120 -18.64 17.25 2.13
C GLY A 120 -17.97 18.32 2.99
N VAL A 121 -17.58 17.97 4.21
CA VAL A 121 -16.94 18.89 5.17
C VAL A 121 -15.95 18.16 6.09
N GLU A 122 -14.93 18.87 6.55
CA GLU A 122 -14.12 18.48 7.71
C GLU A 122 -14.75 19.03 9.01
N VAL A 123 -14.84 18.19 10.05
CA VAL A 123 -15.04 18.67 11.43
C VAL A 123 -14.19 17.84 12.40
N ASP A 124 -13.30 18.50 13.16
CA ASP A 124 -12.35 17.91 14.10
C ASP A 124 -11.57 16.69 13.53
N GLY A 125 -11.10 16.78 12.28
CA GLY A 125 -10.34 15.70 11.62
C GLY A 125 -11.16 14.54 11.06
N GLU A 126 -12.49 14.61 11.06
CA GLU A 126 -13.36 13.60 10.44
C GLU A 126 -13.94 14.09 9.11
N ASN A 127 -13.91 13.23 8.07
CA ASN A 127 -14.62 13.43 6.81
C ASN A 127 -16.12 13.15 6.99
N LEU A 128 -16.96 14.17 6.78
CA LEU A 128 -18.41 14.08 6.89
C LEU A 128 -19.08 14.44 5.55
N LEU A 129 -20.02 13.61 5.12
CA LEU A 129 -20.87 13.84 3.94
C LEU A 129 -22.25 14.32 4.44
N LEU A 130 -22.84 15.32 3.76
CA LEU A 130 -24.06 15.95 4.26
C LEU A 130 -25.32 15.36 3.60
N PRO A 131 -26.28 14.81 4.38
CA PRO A 131 -27.61 14.44 3.89
C PRO A 131 -28.49 15.68 3.65
N ARG A 132 -29.63 15.51 2.97
CA ARG A 132 -30.57 16.60 2.68
C ARG A 132 -31.11 17.28 3.95
N ASP A 133 -31.33 16.54 5.03
CA ASP A 133 -31.89 17.02 6.31
C ASP A 133 -30.82 17.48 7.32
N VAL A 134 -29.60 17.74 6.86
CA VAL A 134 -28.50 18.23 7.71
C VAL A 134 -28.91 19.49 8.50
N PRO A 135 -28.72 19.55 9.83
CA PRO A 135 -29.22 20.64 10.66
C PRO A 135 -28.44 21.94 10.47
N TYR A 136 -29.15 23.08 10.51
CA TYR A 136 -28.55 24.43 10.52
C TYR A 136 -27.43 24.56 11.57
N PHE A 137 -26.25 25.00 11.11
CA PHE A 137 -25.10 25.35 11.94
C PHE A 137 -25.50 26.35 13.03
N ARG A 138 -25.25 26.01 14.30
CA ARG A 138 -25.36 26.92 15.45
C ARG A 138 -24.28 26.60 16.48
N PHE A 139 -23.74 27.66 17.08
CA PHE A 139 -22.65 27.65 18.05
C PHE A 139 -22.81 26.56 19.12
N GLY A 140 -21.72 25.84 19.44
CA GLY A 140 -21.67 24.86 20.53
C GLY A 140 -22.35 23.51 20.29
N ARG A 141 -22.73 23.16 19.04
CA ARG A 141 -23.44 21.89 18.73
C ARG A 141 -22.71 20.92 17.80
N HIS A 142 -21.37 20.95 17.77
CA HIS A 142 -20.50 20.06 16.98
C HIS A 142 -20.92 18.58 17.10
N THR A 143 -21.09 18.08 18.33
CA THR A 143 -21.49 16.68 18.62
C THR A 143 -22.95 16.35 18.24
N GLN A 144 -23.79 17.33 17.90
CA GLN A 144 -25.09 17.07 17.27
C GLN A 144 -24.92 16.99 15.75
N PHE A 145 -24.20 17.95 15.16
CA PHE A 145 -23.93 17.99 13.71
C PHE A 145 -23.26 16.70 13.22
N LYS A 146 -22.22 16.22 13.92
CA LYS A 146 -21.55 14.94 13.62
C LYS A 146 -22.48 13.73 13.65
N ARG A 147 -23.51 13.73 14.52
CA ARG A 147 -24.53 12.66 14.63
C ARG A 147 -25.71 12.83 13.66
N GLN A 148 -25.71 13.88 12.85
CA GLN A 148 -26.70 14.14 11.79
C GLN A 148 -26.01 14.39 10.44
N SER A 149 -24.82 13.78 10.28
CA SER A 149 -23.98 13.76 9.08
C SER A 149 -23.45 12.35 8.87
N ILE A 150 -23.07 12.00 7.65
CA ILE A 150 -22.58 10.66 7.30
C ILE A 150 -21.05 10.65 7.47
N SER A 151 -20.53 9.97 8.50
CA SER A 151 -19.08 9.86 8.73
C SER A 151 -18.47 8.80 7.82
N VAL A 152 -17.47 9.17 6.99
CA VAL A 152 -16.74 8.23 6.14
C VAL A 152 -16.04 7.16 7.00
N THR A 153 -15.48 7.56 8.15
CA THR A 153 -14.90 6.66 9.15
C THR A 153 -15.93 5.62 9.64
N GLN A 154 -17.19 6.02 9.85
CA GLN A 154 -18.25 5.09 10.27
C GLN A 154 -18.60 4.10 9.14
N LEU A 155 -18.74 4.55 7.89
CA LEU A 155 -18.98 3.66 6.75
C LEU A 155 -17.88 2.59 6.61
N LEU A 156 -16.62 2.98 6.84
CA LEU A 156 -15.47 2.07 6.84
C LEU A 156 -15.47 1.07 8.01
N GLN A 157 -16.06 1.45 9.16
CA GLN A 157 -16.25 0.57 10.31
C GLN A 157 -17.44 -0.38 10.12
N ASP A 158 -18.56 0.07 9.55
CA ASP A 158 -19.77 -0.73 9.33
C ASP A 158 -19.50 -1.97 8.46
N LEU A 159 -18.58 -1.85 7.49
CA LEU A 159 -18.08 -2.96 6.66
C LEU A 159 -17.34 -4.04 7.47
N ARG A 160 -17.06 -3.82 8.76
CA ARG A 160 -16.24 -4.66 9.65
C ARG A 160 -16.91 -4.98 10.99
N LEU A 161 -18.14 -4.54 11.21
CA LEU A 161 -18.86 -4.71 12.47
C LEU A 161 -19.75 -5.96 12.48
N GLY A 162 -19.74 -6.67 13.62
CA GLY A 162 -20.42 -7.96 13.80
C GLY A 162 -19.67 -9.12 13.12
N ASP A 163 -20.36 -10.23 12.88
CA ASP A 163 -19.79 -11.45 12.27
C ASP A 163 -19.58 -11.34 10.74
N ARG A 164 -19.54 -10.12 10.19
CA ARG A 164 -19.40 -9.87 8.75
C ARG A 164 -17.92 -9.91 8.35
N SER A 165 -17.58 -10.73 7.35
CA SER A 165 -16.32 -10.57 6.62
C SER A 165 -16.41 -9.34 5.71
N PRO A 166 -15.46 -8.40 5.75
CA PRO A 166 -15.46 -7.24 4.85
C PRO A 166 -15.27 -7.69 3.40
N PRO A 167 -15.91 -7.01 2.42
CA PRO A 167 -15.74 -7.33 1.00
C PRO A 167 -14.28 -7.24 0.56
N GLN A 168 -13.86 -8.15 -0.32
CA GLN A 168 -12.49 -8.29 -0.81
C GLN A 168 -11.93 -6.99 -1.40
N VAL A 169 -12.79 -6.25 -2.11
CA VAL A 169 -12.48 -4.94 -2.69
C VAL A 169 -13.58 -3.95 -2.35
N THR A 170 -13.22 -2.83 -1.74
CA THR A 170 -14.05 -1.64 -1.58
C THR A 170 -13.42 -0.50 -2.35
N VAL A 171 -14.18 0.21 -3.19
CA VAL A 171 -13.75 1.48 -3.79
C VAL A 171 -14.73 2.56 -3.37
N MET A 172 -14.27 3.56 -2.61
CA MET A 172 -15.07 4.72 -2.22
C MET A 172 -14.64 5.95 -3.03
N ILE A 173 -15.60 6.64 -3.65
CA ILE A 173 -15.36 7.78 -4.55
C ILE A 173 -16.21 8.96 -4.09
N PHE A 174 -15.57 10.09 -3.81
CA PHE A 174 -16.19 11.28 -3.24
C PHE A 174 -16.02 12.47 -4.18
N ASP A 175 -17.08 12.78 -4.93
CA ASP A 175 -17.20 13.99 -5.75
C ASP A 175 -17.89 15.10 -4.95
N ALA A 176 -17.18 15.54 -3.91
CA ALA A 176 -17.63 16.48 -2.90
C ALA A 176 -16.50 17.44 -2.51
N CYS A 177 -16.85 18.67 -2.17
CA CYS A 177 -15.91 19.63 -1.58
C CYS A 177 -15.38 19.13 -0.22
N ARG A 178 -14.16 19.56 0.16
CA ARG A 178 -13.51 19.21 1.44
C ARG A 178 -13.15 20.43 2.29
N ASP A 179 -13.11 21.63 1.70
CA ASP A 179 -13.50 22.86 2.40
C ASP A 179 -14.88 23.31 1.91
N ASN A 180 -15.69 23.88 2.80
CA ASN A 180 -16.98 24.46 2.43
C ASN A 180 -17.07 25.91 2.95
N PRO A 181 -17.23 26.93 2.08
CA PRO A 181 -17.33 28.32 2.52
C PRO A 181 -18.61 28.62 3.34
N THR A 182 -19.59 27.70 3.39
CA THR A 182 -20.80 27.86 4.19
C THR A 182 -20.61 27.58 5.68
N ILE A 183 -19.52 26.90 6.09
CA ILE A 183 -19.18 26.70 7.51
C ILE A 183 -18.50 27.98 8.05
N PRO A 184 -19.01 28.59 9.14
CA PRO A 184 -18.37 29.72 9.79
C PRO A 184 -16.93 29.40 10.24
N ALA A 185 -15.98 30.31 10.04
CA ALA A 185 -14.54 30.06 10.30
C ALA A 185 -14.22 29.67 11.77
N GLU A 186 -15.06 30.10 12.70
CA GLU A 186 -15.07 29.71 14.12
C GLU A 186 -15.31 28.21 14.38
N PHE A 187 -15.88 27.47 13.40
CA PHE A 187 -15.97 26.01 13.41
C PHE A 187 -14.79 25.33 12.70
N LYS A 188 -14.02 26.06 11.89
CA LYS A 188 -12.86 25.54 11.15
C LYS A 188 -11.55 25.58 11.95
N SER A 189 -11.57 26.09 13.19
CA SER A 189 -10.36 26.26 13.99
C SER A 189 -10.60 26.13 15.49
N GLY A 190 -10.24 24.97 16.04
CA GLY A 190 -10.19 24.70 17.49
C GLY A 190 -9.05 25.43 18.20
N GLY A 191 -9.05 26.77 18.16
CA GLY A 191 -8.27 27.61 19.08
C GLY A 191 -6.74 27.60 18.92
N GLY A 192 -6.18 27.59 17.71
CA GLY A 192 -4.72 27.63 17.54
C GLY A 192 -4.19 27.84 16.12
N ALA A 193 -4.33 29.05 15.58
CA ALA A 193 -3.81 29.47 14.25
C ALA A 193 -4.44 28.71 13.03
N PRO A 194 -4.31 29.22 11.78
CA PRO A 194 -4.99 28.61 10.63
C PRO A 194 -4.17 27.47 10.02
N GLN A 195 -4.36 26.25 10.53
CA GLN A 195 -4.08 25.01 9.82
C GLN A 195 -5.41 24.33 9.45
N GLY A 196 -5.90 24.59 8.24
CA GLY A 196 -7.01 23.82 7.65
C GLY A 196 -6.43 22.70 6.77
N GLY A 197 -6.90 21.46 6.93
CA GLY A 197 -6.41 20.33 6.16
C GLY A 197 -6.55 18.99 6.88
N LEU A 198 -7.61 18.26 6.53
CA LEU A 198 -7.96 16.90 6.94
C LEU A 198 -6.80 15.96 7.28
N VAL A 199 -7.00 15.28 8.42
CA VAL A 199 -6.44 13.97 8.71
C VAL A 199 -6.83 13.00 7.58
N LYS A 200 -5.88 12.16 7.14
CA LYS A 200 -6.19 11.06 6.21
C LYS A 200 -7.03 10.01 6.93
N ASP A 201 -8.10 9.54 6.32
CA ASP A 201 -8.80 8.34 6.80
C ASP A 201 -7.78 7.20 6.95
N PRO A 202 -7.87 6.37 8.01
CA PRO A 202 -6.94 5.29 8.23
C PRO A 202 -6.92 4.36 7.02
N LYS A 203 -5.73 3.86 6.62
CA LYS A 203 -5.62 2.93 5.50
C LYS A 203 -6.35 1.61 5.81
N VAL A 204 -7.53 1.44 5.23
CA VAL A 204 -8.36 0.25 5.44
C VAL A 204 -7.97 -0.84 4.43
N ARG A 205 -7.51 -2.00 4.92
CA ARG A 205 -7.12 -3.15 4.07
C ARG A 205 -8.30 -3.63 3.22
N GLY A 206 -8.10 -3.70 1.90
CA GLY A 206 -9.16 -4.01 0.94
C GLY A 206 -9.95 -2.78 0.50
N THR A 207 -9.56 -1.55 0.88
CA THR A 207 -10.24 -0.32 0.46
C THR A 207 -9.33 0.61 -0.36
N PHE A 208 -9.89 1.15 -1.45
CA PHE A 208 -9.37 2.29 -2.20
C PHE A 208 -10.30 3.50 -1.97
N LEU A 209 -9.76 4.66 -1.61
CA LEU A 209 -10.53 5.90 -1.48
C LEU A 209 -10.09 6.90 -2.54
N MET A 210 -11.03 7.64 -3.14
CA MET A 210 -10.77 8.70 -4.11
C MET A 210 -11.55 9.97 -3.75
N TYR A 211 -10.89 11.12 -3.79
CA TYR A 211 -11.45 12.43 -3.51
C TYR A 211 -11.28 13.36 -4.71
N ALA A 212 -12.33 14.10 -5.07
CA ALA A 212 -12.30 15.02 -6.21
C ALA A 212 -11.37 16.24 -6.02
N ALA A 213 -11.02 16.59 -4.79
CA ALA A 213 -10.11 17.67 -4.44
C ALA A 213 -9.25 17.32 -3.21
N GLU A 214 -8.19 18.09 -2.99
CA GLU A 214 -7.33 17.98 -1.81
C GLU A 214 -8.08 18.31 -0.50
N ALA A 215 -7.48 17.92 0.62
CA ALA A 215 -7.87 18.39 1.94
C ALA A 215 -7.93 19.93 1.98
N GLY A 216 -9.04 20.50 2.46
CA GLY A 216 -9.21 21.96 2.55
C GLY A 216 -9.41 22.67 1.21
N LYS A 217 -9.89 21.99 0.15
CA LYS A 217 -10.19 22.57 -1.16
C LYS A 217 -11.64 22.33 -1.62
N VAL A 218 -12.09 23.13 -2.58
CA VAL A 218 -13.36 22.94 -3.32
C VAL A 218 -13.10 22.28 -4.68
N SER A 219 -14.07 21.52 -5.19
CA SER A 219 -14.06 20.98 -6.56
C SER A 219 -14.71 21.96 -7.55
N MET A 220 -14.46 21.77 -8.85
CA MET A 220 -15.01 22.60 -9.92
C MET A 220 -16.20 21.90 -10.60
N ASP A 221 -17.40 22.47 -10.47
CA ASP A 221 -18.60 21.91 -11.10
C ASP A 221 -18.58 22.02 -12.63
N ARG A 222 -18.18 23.19 -13.16
CA ARG A 222 -18.31 23.52 -14.58
C ARG A 222 -17.27 24.55 -15.02
N PHE A 223 -16.90 24.54 -16.30
CA PHE A 223 -15.91 25.48 -16.86
C PHE A 223 -16.46 26.90 -17.13
N GLY A 224 -17.78 27.10 -17.04
CA GLY A 224 -18.41 28.42 -17.16
C GLY A 224 -19.87 28.36 -17.64
N PRO A 225 -20.51 29.51 -17.92
CA PRO A 225 -21.91 29.57 -18.36
C PRO A 225 -22.19 28.93 -19.74
N SER A 226 -21.15 28.70 -20.55
CA SER A 226 -21.22 28.00 -21.84
C SER A 226 -21.11 26.49 -21.72
N ASP A 227 -20.71 25.97 -20.55
CA ASP A 227 -20.59 24.55 -20.29
C ASP A 227 -21.98 23.93 -20.11
N ARG A 228 -22.31 22.96 -20.96
CA ARG A 228 -23.63 22.30 -21.01
C ARG A 228 -23.60 20.86 -20.52
N ILE A 229 -22.45 20.36 -20.08
CA ILE A 229 -22.36 19.01 -19.51
C ILE A 229 -22.86 19.09 -18.06
N PRO A 230 -23.93 18.38 -17.69
CA PRO A 230 -24.52 18.50 -16.35
C PRO A 230 -23.71 17.77 -15.26
N GLN A 231 -22.75 16.94 -15.64
CA GLN A 231 -21.78 16.32 -14.74
C GLN A 231 -20.63 17.27 -14.36
N SER A 232 -20.10 17.11 -13.14
CA SER A 232 -18.93 17.83 -12.62
C SER A 232 -17.68 17.63 -13.49
N VAL A 233 -16.66 18.50 -13.35
CA VAL A 233 -15.37 18.33 -14.03
C VAL A 233 -14.69 17.00 -13.67
N TYR A 234 -14.83 16.58 -12.42
CA TYR A 234 -14.27 15.33 -11.91
C TYR A 234 -15.00 14.11 -12.48
N THR A 235 -16.32 14.01 -12.26
CA THR A 235 -17.11 12.84 -12.67
C THR A 235 -17.11 12.67 -14.18
N ARG A 236 -17.25 13.72 -14.99
CA ARG A 236 -17.16 13.59 -16.47
C ARG A 236 -15.77 13.20 -16.99
N THR A 237 -14.73 13.35 -16.18
CA THR A 237 -13.37 12.86 -16.46
C THR A 237 -13.18 11.41 -15.98
N LEU A 238 -13.81 11.05 -14.87
CA LEU A 238 -13.80 9.72 -14.26
C LEU A 238 -14.57 8.68 -15.10
N LEU A 239 -15.81 8.98 -15.49
CA LEU A 239 -16.74 8.06 -16.18
C LEU A 239 -16.14 7.31 -17.40
N PRO A 240 -15.41 7.94 -18.35
CA PRO A 240 -14.81 7.20 -19.46
C PRO A 240 -13.63 6.32 -19.04
N LEU A 241 -12.94 6.64 -17.94
CA LEU A 241 -11.82 5.84 -17.43
C LEU A 241 -12.31 4.57 -16.71
N LEU A 242 -13.43 4.64 -15.96
CA LEU A 242 -14.04 3.47 -15.31
C LEU A 242 -14.38 2.34 -16.31
N GLN A 243 -14.66 2.71 -17.56
CA GLN A 243 -15.06 1.82 -18.65
C GLN A 243 -13.87 1.25 -19.46
N GLN A 244 -12.62 1.66 -19.17
CA GLN A 244 -11.47 1.13 -19.88
C GLN A 244 -11.11 -0.28 -19.38
N PRO A 245 -11.19 -1.32 -20.22
CA PRO A 245 -10.75 -2.65 -19.83
C PRO A 245 -9.25 -2.62 -19.49
N ASN A 246 -8.85 -3.45 -18.54
CA ASN A 246 -7.46 -3.60 -18.08
C ASN A 246 -6.87 -2.38 -17.35
N LEU A 247 -7.56 -1.24 -17.28
CA LEU A 247 -7.10 -0.09 -16.47
C LEU A 247 -7.25 -0.44 -14.98
N SER A 248 -6.14 -0.43 -14.22
CA SER A 248 -6.21 -0.63 -12.78
C SER A 248 -6.81 0.58 -12.08
N ILE A 249 -7.39 0.42 -10.89
CA ILE A 249 -7.93 1.54 -10.11
C ILE A 249 -6.83 2.53 -9.70
N GLN A 250 -5.58 2.05 -9.51
CA GLN A 250 -4.39 2.87 -9.31
C GLN A 250 -4.08 3.74 -10.55
N ASP A 251 -3.94 3.14 -11.72
CA ASP A 251 -3.67 3.84 -12.99
C ASP A 251 -4.80 4.83 -13.33
N LEU A 252 -6.04 4.42 -13.06
CA LEU A 252 -7.23 5.24 -13.21
C LEU A 252 -7.17 6.47 -12.31
N ALA A 253 -6.84 6.32 -11.03
CA ALA A 253 -6.75 7.44 -10.10
C ALA A 253 -5.64 8.44 -10.50
N ILE A 254 -4.52 7.94 -11.03
CA ILE A 254 -3.44 8.76 -11.60
C ILE A 254 -3.96 9.54 -12.82
N GLN A 255 -4.58 8.86 -13.80
CA GLN A 255 -5.11 9.51 -15.00
C GLN A 255 -6.25 10.50 -14.71
N VAL A 256 -7.10 10.22 -13.72
CA VAL A 256 -8.12 11.18 -13.23
C VAL A 256 -7.44 12.41 -12.65
N LYS A 257 -6.44 12.23 -11.77
CA LYS A 257 -5.70 13.33 -11.13
C LYS A 257 -5.03 14.23 -12.17
N GLU A 258 -4.31 13.65 -13.13
CA GLU A 258 -3.65 14.37 -14.23
C GLU A 258 -4.65 15.10 -15.13
N GLN A 259 -5.71 14.42 -15.58
CA GLN A 259 -6.67 15.01 -16.50
C GLN A 259 -7.51 16.11 -15.84
N VAL A 260 -7.96 15.93 -14.59
CA VAL A 260 -8.74 16.96 -13.88
C VAL A 260 -7.88 18.19 -13.64
N PHE A 261 -6.67 18.02 -13.08
CA PHE A 261 -5.75 19.13 -12.81
C PHE A 261 -5.44 19.92 -14.09
N LYS A 262 -5.04 19.24 -15.17
CA LYS A 262 -4.80 19.90 -16.46
C LYS A 262 -6.04 20.67 -16.94
N LYS A 263 -7.21 20.01 -16.96
CA LYS A 263 -8.45 20.61 -17.47
C LYS A 263 -8.89 21.83 -16.67
N THR A 264 -8.79 21.83 -15.33
CA THR A 264 -9.20 23.00 -14.56
C THR A 264 -8.18 24.13 -14.67
N THR A 265 -6.88 23.83 -14.73
CA THR A 265 -5.83 24.84 -14.87
C THR A 265 -5.93 25.59 -16.20
N GLU A 266 -6.39 24.94 -17.27
CA GLU A 266 -6.73 25.59 -18.55
C GLU A 266 -7.84 26.67 -18.43
N TYR A 267 -8.66 26.62 -17.36
CA TYR A 267 -9.67 27.62 -17.01
C TYR A 267 -9.30 28.45 -15.77
N GLY A 268 -8.03 28.43 -15.34
CA GLY A 268 -7.52 29.23 -14.22
C GLY A 268 -7.91 28.74 -12.83
N PHE A 269 -8.28 27.47 -12.67
CA PHE A 269 -8.63 26.86 -11.39
C PHE A 269 -7.75 25.63 -11.10
N GLU A 270 -7.19 25.49 -9.90
CA GLU A 270 -6.37 24.34 -9.54
C GLU A 270 -7.19 23.32 -8.73
N GLN A 271 -7.68 22.27 -9.40
CA GLN A 271 -8.31 21.11 -8.76
C GLN A 271 -7.37 19.91 -8.85
N LEU A 272 -6.88 19.43 -7.70
CA LEU A 272 -6.01 18.26 -7.65
C LEU A 272 -6.70 17.11 -6.88
N PRO A 273 -7.22 16.08 -7.56
CA PRO A 273 -7.77 14.90 -6.91
C PRO A 273 -6.76 14.18 -6.01
N GLU A 274 -7.23 13.54 -4.95
CA GLU A 274 -6.44 12.69 -4.06
C GLU A 274 -6.96 11.25 -4.04
N TYR A 275 -6.12 10.31 -3.64
CA TYR A 275 -6.55 8.93 -3.37
C TYR A 275 -5.72 8.31 -2.24
N THR A 276 -6.30 7.29 -1.60
CA THR A 276 -5.65 6.46 -0.58
C THR A 276 -5.82 4.99 -0.99
N ASP A 277 -4.71 4.32 -1.29
CA ASP A 277 -4.69 2.90 -1.65
C ASP A 277 -4.39 2.02 -0.42
N GLY A 278 -5.30 1.10 -0.13
CA GLY A 278 -5.15 -0.03 0.79
C GLY A 278 -5.59 -1.37 0.17
N LEU A 279 -5.70 -1.46 -1.16
CA LEU A 279 -5.97 -2.71 -1.86
C LEU A 279 -4.75 -3.64 -1.84
N ILE A 280 -5.02 -4.94 -2.07
CA ILE A 280 -3.98 -5.96 -2.28
C ILE A 280 -4.15 -6.49 -3.70
N GLY A 281 -3.13 -6.30 -4.54
CA GLY A 281 -3.15 -6.70 -5.94
C GLY A 281 -3.88 -5.72 -6.87
N ARG A 282 -4.02 -6.12 -8.14
CA ARG A 282 -4.59 -5.30 -9.21
C ARG A 282 -6.10 -5.51 -9.32
N PHE A 283 -6.87 -4.43 -9.19
CA PHE A 283 -8.31 -4.40 -9.45
C PHE A 283 -8.64 -3.46 -10.61
N CYS A 284 -9.53 -3.88 -11.51
CA CYS A 284 -10.00 -3.10 -12.66
C CYS A 284 -11.53 -3.09 -12.70
N LEU A 285 -12.17 -1.91 -12.85
CA LEU A 285 -13.63 -1.80 -12.80
C LEU A 285 -14.34 -2.40 -14.03
N ALA A 286 -13.73 -2.29 -15.21
CA ALA A 286 -14.15 -2.97 -16.44
C ALA A 286 -13.50 -4.36 -16.62
N GLY A 287 -12.98 -4.95 -15.54
CA GLY A 287 -12.28 -6.24 -15.55
C GLY A 287 -10.81 -6.15 -15.98
N CYS A 288 -9.98 -6.98 -15.38
CA CYS A 288 -8.58 -7.16 -15.80
C CYS A 288 -8.50 -8.42 -16.65
N GLN A 289 -8.30 -8.30 -17.96
CA GLN A 289 -7.77 -9.40 -18.76
C GLN A 289 -6.34 -9.62 -18.29
N MET A 290 -6.02 -10.85 -17.87
CA MET A 290 -4.63 -11.27 -17.88
C MET A 290 -4.18 -11.35 -19.32
N ALA A 291 -3.13 -10.61 -19.68
CA ALA A 291 -2.44 -10.86 -20.94
C ALA A 291 -1.95 -12.31 -20.90
N VAL A 292 -2.37 -13.13 -21.86
CA VAL A 292 -1.75 -14.43 -22.10
C VAL A 292 -0.40 -14.13 -22.74
N THR A 293 0.60 -13.92 -21.89
CA THR A 293 1.98 -13.82 -22.33
C THR A 293 2.39 -15.20 -22.84
N GLU A 294 2.39 -15.39 -24.16
CA GLU A 294 3.12 -16.52 -24.75
C GLU A 294 4.58 -16.42 -24.28
N GLU A 295 5.08 -17.49 -23.68
CA GLU A 295 6.42 -17.56 -23.12
C GLU A 295 7.44 -17.36 -24.25
N PRO A 296 8.27 -16.29 -24.22
CA PRO A 296 9.19 -16.02 -25.32
C PRO A 296 10.21 -17.15 -25.46
N GLU A 297 10.27 -17.76 -26.64
CA GLU A 297 11.12 -18.93 -26.91
C GLU A 297 12.59 -18.63 -26.54
N ALA A 298 13.15 -19.46 -25.65
CA ALA A 298 14.41 -19.14 -24.99
C ALA A 298 15.60 -19.08 -25.98
N PRO A 299 16.46 -18.05 -25.91
CA PRO A 299 17.63 -17.94 -26.79
C PRO A 299 18.61 -19.12 -26.59
N PRO A 300 19.37 -19.50 -27.63
CA PRO A 300 20.12 -20.75 -27.66
C PRO A 300 21.20 -20.83 -26.58
N VAL A 301 21.27 -21.99 -25.93
CA VAL A 301 22.17 -22.28 -24.79
C VAL A 301 23.64 -22.14 -25.20
N VAL A 302 24.30 -21.10 -24.68
CA VAL A 302 25.76 -20.95 -24.76
C VAL A 302 26.45 -22.00 -23.88
N THR A 303 27.55 -22.57 -24.37
CA THR A 303 28.20 -23.75 -23.79
C THR A 303 28.75 -23.54 -22.38
N LYS A 304 28.52 -24.55 -21.52
CA LYS A 304 28.94 -24.58 -20.11
C LYS A 304 30.47 -24.54 -19.95
N ILE A 305 30.95 -23.71 -19.01
CA ILE A 305 32.32 -23.80 -18.47
C ILE A 305 32.37 -24.93 -17.41
N PRO A 306 33.44 -25.74 -17.31
CA PRO A 306 33.48 -26.90 -16.41
C PRO A 306 33.52 -26.52 -14.93
N VAL A 307 32.73 -27.21 -14.11
CA VAL A 307 32.80 -27.16 -12.64
C VAL A 307 33.73 -28.29 -12.14
N PRO A 308 34.78 -28.00 -11.33
CA PRO A 308 35.59 -29.04 -10.70
C PRO A 308 34.81 -29.87 -9.68
N ALA A 309 35.04 -31.19 -9.64
CA ALA A 309 34.23 -32.11 -8.84
C ALA A 309 34.68 -32.24 -7.37
N SER A 310 33.75 -31.92 -6.45
CA SER A 310 33.46 -32.56 -5.16
C SER A 310 34.55 -33.37 -4.41
N ALA A 311 34.88 -32.93 -3.19
CA ALA A 311 35.03 -33.79 -1.99
C ALA A 311 35.23 -32.92 -0.71
N PRO A 312 34.95 -33.40 0.52
CA PRO A 312 34.09 -34.52 0.91
C PRO A 312 32.92 -34.09 1.84
N THR A 313 31.87 -34.91 1.94
CA THR A 313 30.80 -34.71 2.94
C THR A 313 31.29 -35.09 4.33
N VAL A 314 31.52 -34.09 5.20
CA VAL A 314 31.70 -34.33 6.64
C VAL A 314 30.32 -34.29 7.31
N GLN A 315 29.79 -35.44 7.71
CA GLN A 315 28.72 -35.44 8.72
C GLN A 315 29.30 -34.88 10.02
N ARG A 316 28.67 -33.83 10.54
CA ARG A 316 29.05 -33.20 11.81
C ARG A 316 27.80 -33.00 12.64
N GLU A 317 27.92 -33.27 13.94
CA GLU A 317 26.79 -33.38 14.86
C GLU A 317 26.01 -32.06 14.99
N ALA A 318 24.70 -32.18 15.21
CA ALA A 318 23.82 -31.03 15.41
C ALA A 318 24.21 -30.25 16.68
N LYS A 319 24.87 -29.10 16.50
CA LYS A 319 24.91 -28.04 17.51
C LYS A 319 23.64 -27.18 17.39
N PRO A 320 23.18 -26.55 18.49
CA PRO A 320 21.99 -25.72 18.46
C PRO A 320 22.12 -24.61 17.42
N HIS A 321 21.03 -24.32 16.71
CA HIS A 321 20.99 -23.27 15.70
C HIS A 321 21.36 -21.92 16.33
N GLY A 322 22.36 -21.25 15.75
CA GLY A 322 22.77 -19.93 16.18
C GLY A 322 21.76 -18.86 15.80
N LEU A 323 21.86 -17.72 16.48
CA LEU A 323 21.15 -16.50 16.11
C LEU A 323 21.63 -16.04 14.72
N LEU A 324 20.71 -15.58 13.88
CA LEU A 324 21.04 -14.86 12.64
C LEU A 324 21.31 -13.39 13.00
N GLU A 325 22.48 -12.91 12.60
CA GLU A 325 22.90 -11.52 12.79
C GLU A 325 23.15 -10.88 11.41
N PRO A 326 22.71 -9.64 11.16
CA PRO A 326 22.95 -8.97 9.88
C PRO A 326 24.43 -8.84 9.52
N GLU A 327 24.74 -8.95 8.22
CA GLU A 327 26.09 -8.67 7.71
C GLU A 327 26.38 -7.16 7.83
N MET A 328 27.36 -6.80 8.66
CA MET A 328 27.69 -5.41 8.98
C MET A 328 28.91 -4.93 8.18
N VAL A 329 28.78 -3.79 7.50
CA VAL A 329 29.86 -3.11 6.78
C VAL A 329 30.39 -1.97 7.64
N ARG A 330 31.73 -1.88 7.80
CA ARG A 330 32.37 -0.74 8.47
C ARG A 330 32.32 0.49 7.56
N ILE A 331 31.65 1.54 8.02
CA ILE A 331 31.59 2.83 7.33
C ILE A 331 32.66 3.75 7.94
N PRO A 332 33.62 4.26 7.15
CA PRO A 332 34.61 5.20 7.65
C PRO A 332 33.96 6.55 7.93
N GLY A 333 34.29 7.18 9.05
CA GLY A 333 33.84 8.53 9.39
C GLY A 333 34.39 9.61 8.44
N GLY A 334 33.70 10.74 8.39
CA GLY A 334 34.10 11.91 7.60
C GLY A 334 33.04 12.99 7.51
N THR A 335 33.38 14.13 6.92
CA THR A 335 32.46 15.25 6.71
C THR A 335 31.79 15.16 5.34
N PHE A 336 30.48 15.46 5.27
CA PHE A 336 29.74 15.58 4.02
C PHE A 336 28.71 16.71 4.09
N THR A 337 28.19 17.11 2.92
CA THR A 337 27.02 17.97 2.85
C THR A 337 25.76 17.10 2.83
N MET A 338 24.94 17.22 3.87
CA MET A 338 23.64 16.56 4.02
C MET A 338 22.52 17.42 3.43
N GLY A 339 21.57 16.81 2.72
CA GLY A 339 20.45 17.49 2.07
C GLY A 339 20.76 18.06 0.69
N SER A 340 19.72 18.59 0.01
CA SER A 340 19.80 19.10 -1.37
C SER A 340 18.86 20.27 -1.64
N ASN A 341 19.33 21.25 -2.40
CA ASN A 341 18.49 22.34 -2.94
C ASN A 341 17.69 21.93 -4.19
N ASP A 342 18.06 20.82 -4.84
CA ASP A 342 17.41 20.32 -6.06
C ASP A 342 16.29 19.31 -5.75
N GLY A 343 16.24 18.84 -4.50
CA GLY A 343 15.19 17.97 -3.97
C GLY A 343 13.97 18.75 -3.43
N TYR A 344 13.20 18.10 -2.56
CA TYR A 344 11.97 18.66 -1.99
C TYR A 344 12.25 19.83 -1.03
N LYS A 345 11.20 20.58 -0.63
CA LYS A 345 11.33 21.72 0.31
C LYS A 345 11.92 21.34 1.67
N TYR A 346 11.76 20.08 2.08
CA TYR A 346 12.14 19.55 3.38
C TYR A 346 13.54 18.89 3.37
N ASP A 347 14.11 18.65 2.19
CA ASP A 347 15.50 18.18 1.99
C ASP A 347 16.53 19.33 2.18
N ARG A 348 16.08 20.51 2.63
CA ARG A 348 16.82 21.80 2.61
C ARG A 348 16.94 22.39 4.03
N PRO A 349 17.91 23.28 4.30
CA PRO A 349 19.05 23.61 3.45
C PRO A 349 20.13 22.51 3.46
N PRO A 350 20.95 22.41 2.40
CA PRO A 350 22.19 21.65 2.47
C PRO A 350 23.11 22.21 3.56
N HIS A 351 23.63 21.35 4.44
CA HIS A 351 24.48 21.73 5.57
C HIS A 351 25.62 20.71 5.76
N GLN A 352 26.71 21.09 6.43
CA GLN A 352 27.82 20.17 6.72
C GLN A 352 27.49 19.32 7.94
N VAL A 353 27.79 18.02 7.89
CA VAL A 353 27.67 17.09 9.02
C VAL A 353 28.92 16.21 9.10
N VAL A 354 29.39 15.96 10.32
CA VAL A 354 30.56 15.12 10.64
C VAL A 354 30.10 13.77 11.15
N ILE A 355 30.32 12.71 10.36
CA ILE A 355 30.00 11.33 10.72
C ILE A 355 31.22 10.66 11.36
N GLN A 356 31.00 9.89 12.43
CA GLN A 356 32.04 9.09 13.09
C GLN A 356 32.22 7.72 12.40
N ASP A 357 33.23 6.96 12.79
CA ASP A 357 33.32 5.54 12.40
C ASP A 357 32.14 4.75 13.00
N PHE A 358 31.42 4.01 12.17
CA PHE A 358 30.32 3.12 12.59
C PHE A 358 30.25 1.86 11.72
N LEU A 359 29.30 0.97 11.99
CA LEU A 359 28.92 -0.10 11.07
C LEU A 359 27.45 0.03 10.68
N LEU A 360 27.14 -0.25 9.42
CA LEU A 360 25.78 -0.27 8.89
C LEU A 360 25.48 -1.64 8.28
N GLY A 361 24.23 -2.09 8.39
CA GLY A 361 23.74 -3.29 7.73
C GLY A 361 23.94 -3.19 6.22
N LYS A 362 24.63 -4.19 5.66
CA LYS A 362 24.87 -4.31 4.22
C LYS A 362 23.58 -4.34 3.41
N TYR A 363 22.55 -4.90 4.04
CA TYR A 363 21.20 -5.14 3.56
C TYR A 363 20.19 -4.55 4.55
N GLU A 364 18.94 -4.44 4.12
CA GLU A 364 17.79 -4.34 5.02
C GLU A 364 17.68 -5.62 5.88
N VAL A 365 17.11 -5.52 7.08
CA VAL A 365 16.83 -6.70 7.92
C VAL A 365 15.83 -7.59 7.19
N THR A 366 16.16 -8.87 7.05
CA THR A 366 15.34 -9.83 6.32
C THR A 366 14.25 -10.46 7.18
N PHE A 367 13.25 -11.05 6.53
CA PHE A 367 12.27 -11.90 7.23
C PHE A 367 12.95 -13.07 7.98
N ALA A 368 13.99 -13.68 7.41
CA ALA A 368 14.72 -14.77 8.07
C ALA A 368 15.30 -14.36 9.44
N GLU A 369 15.79 -13.13 9.55
CA GLU A 369 16.35 -12.56 10.79
C GLU A 369 15.25 -12.06 11.74
N TYR A 370 14.22 -11.39 11.21
CA TYR A 370 13.12 -10.85 12.01
C TYR A 370 12.22 -11.96 12.60
N ASP A 371 12.01 -13.06 11.87
CA ASP A 371 11.19 -14.17 12.33
C ASP A 371 11.77 -14.82 13.60
N GLN A 372 13.09 -14.79 13.79
CA GLN A 372 13.73 -15.23 15.05
C GLN A 372 13.37 -14.33 16.23
N PHE A 373 13.32 -13.01 16.04
CA PHE A 373 12.89 -12.05 17.06
C PHE A 373 11.42 -12.27 17.44
N ALA A 374 10.55 -12.40 16.45
CA ALA A 374 9.12 -12.61 16.67
C ALA A 374 8.87 -13.91 17.45
N GLN A 375 9.50 -15.02 17.03
CA GLN A 375 9.43 -16.30 17.73
C GLN A 375 10.00 -16.23 19.16
N ALA A 376 11.17 -15.61 19.35
CA ALA A 376 11.82 -15.50 20.65
C ALA A 376 11.10 -14.57 21.65
N THR A 377 10.24 -13.67 21.16
CA THR A 377 9.47 -12.72 22.00
C THR A 377 7.98 -13.00 22.08
N GLY A 378 7.48 -14.02 21.37
CA GLY A 378 6.05 -14.32 21.28
C GLY A 378 5.22 -13.28 20.53
N LYS A 379 5.87 -12.43 19.71
CA LYS A 379 5.21 -11.48 18.83
C LYS A 379 4.64 -12.17 17.59
N PRO A 380 3.55 -11.63 16.99
CA PRO A 380 3.08 -12.12 15.69
C PRO A 380 4.16 -11.89 14.62
N LEU A 381 4.20 -12.80 13.64
CA LEU A 381 5.02 -12.63 12.44
C LEU A 381 4.38 -11.53 11.55
N PRO A 382 5.14 -10.53 11.07
CA PRO A 382 4.61 -9.54 10.13
C PRO A 382 4.25 -10.20 8.80
N GLU A 383 3.18 -9.72 8.15
CA GLU A 383 2.72 -10.25 6.86
C GLU A 383 3.72 -9.94 5.74
N ASP A 384 3.99 -10.95 4.90
CA ASP A 384 4.87 -10.85 3.73
C ASP A 384 4.12 -10.57 2.42
N GLU A 385 2.85 -10.18 2.51
CA GLU A 385 1.93 -9.98 1.38
C GLU A 385 1.77 -11.21 0.45
N GLY A 386 2.20 -12.39 0.89
CA GLY A 386 2.34 -13.57 0.01
C GLY A 386 3.45 -13.44 -1.03
N TRP A 387 4.36 -12.47 -0.91
CA TRP A 387 5.50 -12.27 -1.80
C TRP A 387 6.68 -13.20 -1.51
N GLY A 388 6.69 -13.81 -0.31
CA GLY A 388 7.73 -14.69 0.21
C GLY A 388 8.49 -14.08 1.39
N ARG A 389 8.88 -14.94 2.33
CA ARG A 389 9.76 -14.61 3.48
C ARG A 389 11.23 -14.83 3.10
N GLY A 390 12.07 -15.29 4.04
CA GLY A 390 13.47 -15.62 3.76
C GLY A 390 14.34 -14.37 3.59
N GLN A 391 15.13 -14.31 2.52
CA GLN A 391 16.06 -13.21 2.21
C GLN A 391 15.39 -11.95 1.64
N ARG A 392 14.06 -11.85 1.71
CA ARG A 392 13.31 -10.62 1.42
C ARG A 392 13.38 -9.69 2.63
N PRO A 393 13.46 -8.36 2.44
CA PRO A 393 13.44 -7.41 3.55
C PRO A 393 12.13 -7.58 4.34
N VAL A 394 12.21 -7.47 5.66
CA VAL A 394 11.01 -7.47 6.49
C VAL A 394 10.18 -6.22 6.19
N ILE A 395 8.91 -6.44 5.87
CA ILE A 395 7.91 -5.40 5.59
C ILE A 395 6.78 -5.45 6.61
N ASN A 396 5.89 -4.46 6.59
CA ASN A 396 4.78 -4.33 7.54
C ASN A 396 5.23 -4.19 9.01
N VAL A 397 6.42 -3.63 9.25
CA VAL A 397 6.98 -3.35 10.57
C VAL A 397 6.96 -1.86 10.91
N SER A 398 6.61 -1.52 12.16
CA SER A 398 6.64 -0.15 12.65
C SER A 398 8.03 0.28 13.14
N TRP A 399 8.23 1.58 13.39
CA TRP A 399 9.46 2.09 13.98
C TRP A 399 9.72 1.48 15.37
N ASP A 400 8.68 1.40 16.20
CA ASP A 400 8.76 0.78 17.54
C ASP A 400 9.15 -0.70 17.47
N GLU A 401 8.73 -1.40 16.41
CA GLU A 401 9.06 -2.81 16.17
C GLU A 401 10.49 -3.00 15.65
N ALA A 402 10.96 -2.12 14.78
CA ALA A 402 12.35 -2.07 14.34
C ALA A 402 13.30 -1.79 15.52
N LYS A 403 12.91 -0.88 16.41
CA LYS A 403 13.62 -0.57 17.66
C LYS A 403 13.57 -1.72 18.65
N ALA A 404 12.42 -2.39 18.82
CA ALA A 404 12.30 -3.56 19.68
C ALA A 404 13.18 -4.72 19.18
N TYR A 405 13.26 -4.94 17.86
CA TYR A 405 14.19 -5.87 17.23
C TYR A 405 15.65 -5.51 17.55
N ALA A 406 16.07 -4.26 17.33
CA ALA A 406 17.43 -3.79 17.60
C ALA A 406 17.84 -3.98 19.08
N VAL A 407 16.93 -3.66 20.02
CA VAL A 407 17.14 -3.83 21.47
C VAL A 407 17.21 -5.32 21.86
N TRP A 408 16.39 -6.18 21.25
CA TRP A 408 16.46 -7.63 21.47
C TRP A 408 17.74 -8.24 20.91
N LEU A 409 18.14 -7.87 19.68
CA LEU A 409 19.36 -8.38 19.05
C LEU A 409 20.58 -7.95 19.88
N SER A 410 20.62 -6.71 20.35
CA SER A 410 21.68 -6.22 21.26
C SER A 410 21.80 -7.06 22.52
N LYS A 411 20.67 -7.34 23.20
CA LYS A 411 20.64 -8.17 24.41
C LYS A 411 21.03 -9.63 24.16
N SER A 412 20.72 -10.15 22.98
CA SER A 412 20.96 -11.56 22.60
C SER A 412 22.39 -11.81 22.13
N THR A 413 23.11 -10.77 21.69
CA THR A 413 24.45 -10.85 21.06
C THR A 413 25.55 -10.20 21.90
N GLY A 414 25.19 -9.28 22.79
CA GLY A 414 26.14 -8.42 23.51
C GLY A 414 26.69 -7.24 22.70
N LYS A 415 26.28 -7.11 21.43
CA LYS A 415 26.65 -5.98 20.55
C LYS A 415 25.66 -4.81 20.76
N LYS A 416 26.01 -3.62 20.27
CA LYS A 416 25.15 -2.43 20.34
C LYS A 416 24.44 -2.16 19.02
N TYR A 417 23.32 -2.83 18.78
CA TYR A 417 22.49 -2.61 17.59
C TYR A 417 21.43 -1.53 17.84
N ARG A 418 21.25 -0.66 16.84
CA ARG A 418 20.27 0.44 16.82
C ARG A 418 19.80 0.70 15.39
N LEU A 419 18.86 1.62 15.21
CA LEU A 419 18.66 2.22 13.89
C LEU A 419 19.84 3.17 13.57
N PRO A 420 20.17 3.37 12.28
CA PRO A 420 21.03 4.48 11.88
C PRO A 420 20.37 5.82 12.23
N THR A 421 21.18 6.85 12.44
CA THR A 421 20.69 8.24 12.39
C THR A 421 20.39 8.62 10.94
N GLU A 422 19.57 9.65 10.74
CA GLU A 422 19.26 10.15 9.41
C GLU A 422 20.53 10.58 8.65
N ALA A 423 21.49 11.19 9.35
CA ALA A 423 22.75 11.64 8.80
C ALA A 423 23.70 10.47 8.46
N GLU A 424 23.80 9.46 9.34
CA GLU A 424 24.55 8.22 9.07
C GLU A 424 24.01 7.49 7.82
N TRP A 425 22.67 7.37 7.72
CA TRP A 425 22.02 6.74 6.58
C TRP A 425 22.34 7.48 5.28
N GLU A 426 22.20 8.81 5.27
CA GLU A 426 22.44 9.60 4.06
C GLU A 426 23.91 9.56 3.64
N TYR A 427 24.85 9.72 4.58
CA TYR A 427 26.29 9.58 4.32
C TYR A 427 26.64 8.22 3.70
N ALA A 428 26.04 7.15 4.25
CA ALA A 428 26.23 5.80 3.75
C ALA A 428 25.64 5.62 2.35
N ALA A 429 24.48 6.21 2.04
CA ALA A 429 23.83 6.17 0.73
C ALA A 429 24.64 6.90 -0.35
N TRP A 430 25.14 8.11 -0.06
CA TRP A 430 26.07 8.86 -0.93
C TRP A 430 27.37 8.07 -1.22
N GLY A 431 27.74 7.08 -0.39
CA GLY A 431 29.04 6.41 -0.48
C GLY A 431 30.18 7.29 0.05
N GLY A 432 29.89 8.08 1.09
CA GLY A 432 30.82 9.03 1.70
C GLY A 432 30.77 10.40 1.03
N SER A 433 31.92 11.03 0.81
CA SER A 433 32.03 12.41 0.30
C SER A 433 31.72 12.59 -1.20
N ARG A 434 31.35 11.52 -1.93
CA ARG A 434 31.07 11.57 -3.37
C ARG A 434 29.57 11.68 -3.64
N GLN A 435 29.05 12.90 -3.73
CA GLN A 435 27.60 13.09 -3.94
C GLN A 435 27.07 12.49 -5.27
N GLN A 436 26.38 11.36 -5.16
CA GLN A 436 25.58 10.70 -6.21
C GLN A 436 24.07 10.81 -5.97
N THR A 437 23.28 11.08 -7.02
CA THR A 437 21.83 11.31 -6.90
C THR A 437 21.07 10.13 -6.28
N TRP A 438 21.51 8.91 -6.58
CA TRP A 438 21.07 7.65 -5.99
C TRP A 438 22.29 6.88 -5.49
N ALA A 439 22.08 5.91 -4.59
CA ALA A 439 23.16 5.09 -4.05
C ALA A 439 23.84 4.26 -5.16
N GLY A 440 25.03 4.68 -5.56
CA GLY A 440 25.83 4.06 -6.63
C GLY A 440 25.82 4.80 -7.98
N THR A 441 24.86 5.68 -8.28
CA THR A 441 24.82 6.41 -9.56
C THR A 441 24.10 7.76 -9.55
N SER A 442 24.45 8.64 -10.49
CA SER A 442 23.66 9.85 -10.84
C SER A 442 23.04 9.77 -12.24
N ASP A 443 23.17 8.62 -12.91
CA ASP A 443 22.62 8.36 -14.25
C ASP A 443 21.35 7.52 -14.11
N GLU A 444 20.18 8.10 -14.41
CA GLU A 444 18.89 7.38 -14.28
C GLU A 444 18.82 6.15 -15.20
N SER A 445 19.55 6.14 -16.33
CA SER A 445 19.60 4.96 -17.20
C SER A 445 20.29 3.76 -16.53
N GLN A 446 21.14 4.01 -15.53
CA GLN A 446 21.82 3.00 -14.73
C GLN A 446 21.07 2.68 -13.42
N LEU A 447 20.05 3.44 -13.04
CA LEU A 447 19.32 3.28 -11.78
C LEU A 447 18.80 1.85 -11.59
N GLY A 448 18.32 1.19 -12.66
CA GLY A 448 17.84 -0.20 -12.61
C GLY A 448 18.89 -1.26 -12.23
N THR A 449 20.18 -0.90 -12.25
CA THR A 449 21.32 -1.73 -11.82
C THR A 449 21.52 -1.69 -10.30
N TYR A 450 21.16 -0.58 -9.65
CA TYR A 450 21.37 -0.31 -8.22
C TYR A 450 20.08 -0.36 -7.39
N ALA A 451 18.93 -0.08 -8.02
CA ALA A 451 17.65 0.12 -7.35
C ALA A 451 16.59 -0.96 -7.70
N VAL A 452 15.73 -1.27 -6.72
CA VAL A 452 14.46 -2.01 -6.89
C VAL A 452 13.31 -1.02 -6.73
N TYR A 453 12.57 -0.71 -7.79
CA TYR A 453 11.62 0.41 -7.82
C TYR A 453 10.55 0.22 -8.89
N THR A 454 9.59 1.16 -9.04
CA THR A 454 8.37 0.98 -9.85
C THR A 454 8.60 0.41 -11.26
N LYS A 455 9.70 0.80 -11.93
CA LYS A 455 10.00 0.35 -13.30
C LYS A 455 10.56 -1.09 -13.39
N ASN A 456 10.98 -1.71 -12.28
CA ASN A 456 11.64 -3.03 -12.29
C ASN A 456 11.28 -3.98 -11.12
N SER A 457 10.45 -3.56 -10.16
CA SER A 457 10.10 -4.34 -8.97
C SER A 457 9.06 -5.45 -9.21
N GLY A 458 8.25 -5.32 -10.27
CA GLY A 458 7.14 -6.23 -10.52
C GLY A 458 6.02 -6.13 -9.48
N GLY A 459 5.91 -5.00 -8.75
CA GLY A 459 4.86 -4.75 -7.76
C GLY A 459 5.11 -5.36 -6.38
N LYS A 460 6.37 -5.65 -6.03
CA LYS A 460 6.80 -6.19 -4.73
C LYS A 460 8.27 -5.90 -4.43
N THR A 461 8.71 -6.15 -3.20
CA THR A 461 10.14 -6.17 -2.84
C THR A 461 10.93 -7.21 -3.65
N ALA A 462 12.25 -7.10 -3.67
CA ALA A 462 13.16 -8.17 -4.12
C ALA A 462 13.73 -8.94 -2.92
N GLU A 463 14.58 -9.93 -3.18
CA GLU A 463 15.55 -10.38 -2.18
C GLU A 463 16.66 -9.33 -2.04
N VAL A 464 17.15 -9.14 -0.81
CA VAL A 464 18.19 -8.15 -0.52
C VAL A 464 19.48 -8.47 -1.27
N GLY A 465 20.20 -7.44 -1.71
CA GLY A 465 21.43 -7.62 -2.49
C GLY A 465 21.22 -8.07 -3.94
N SER A 466 19.99 -8.11 -4.45
CA SER A 466 19.67 -8.43 -5.86
C SER A 466 20.11 -7.35 -6.87
N LYS A 467 20.69 -6.25 -6.39
CA LYS A 467 21.23 -5.12 -7.15
C LYS A 467 22.70 -4.87 -6.80
N GLN A 468 23.41 -4.13 -7.66
CA GLN A 468 24.79 -3.74 -7.40
C GLN A 468 24.87 -2.83 -6.16
N PRO A 469 25.91 -2.97 -5.32
CA PRO A 469 26.10 -2.09 -4.18
C PRO A 469 26.66 -0.71 -4.58
N ASN A 470 26.58 0.24 -3.66
CA ASN A 470 27.29 1.52 -3.77
C ASN A 470 28.79 1.39 -3.41
N ALA A 471 29.49 2.52 -3.37
CA ALA A 471 30.94 2.58 -3.14
C ALA A 471 31.43 1.97 -1.81
N PHE A 472 30.57 1.81 -0.80
CA PHE A 472 30.91 1.14 0.47
C PHE A 472 30.60 -0.37 0.48
N GLY A 473 30.00 -0.92 -0.58
CA GLY A 473 29.54 -2.32 -0.57
C GLY A 473 28.15 -2.51 0.04
N LEU A 474 27.41 -1.43 0.28
CA LEU A 474 26.04 -1.43 0.78
C LEU A 474 25.05 -1.57 -0.38
N HIS A 475 24.02 -2.40 -0.21
CA HIS A 475 22.97 -2.60 -1.20
C HIS A 475 21.67 -1.90 -0.78
N ASP A 476 20.77 -1.72 -1.75
CA ASP A 476 19.35 -1.38 -1.56
C ASP A 476 19.04 0.01 -0.94
N LEU A 477 20.05 0.88 -0.75
CA LEU A 477 19.90 2.28 -0.27
C LEU A 477 19.24 3.25 -1.28
N SER A 478 18.45 2.72 -2.22
CA SER A 478 17.67 3.46 -3.22
C SER A 478 16.61 2.53 -3.79
N GLY A 479 15.47 2.41 -3.10
CA GLY A 479 14.42 1.45 -3.44
C GLY A 479 14.33 0.28 -2.46
N ASN A 480 13.77 -0.83 -2.94
CA ASN A 480 13.40 -2.04 -2.18
C ASN A 480 12.44 -1.73 -1.01
N VAL A 481 12.88 -1.37 0.21
CA VAL A 481 12.00 -0.80 1.26
C VAL A 481 12.42 0.59 1.75
N TYR A 482 11.44 1.39 2.17
CA TYR A 482 11.64 2.72 2.73
C TYR A 482 12.02 2.54 4.20
N GLU A 483 13.24 2.96 4.55
CA GLU A 483 13.87 2.51 5.79
C GLU A 483 13.63 3.45 6.96
N TRP A 484 13.21 2.90 8.10
CA TRP A 484 13.19 3.61 9.37
C TRP A 484 14.59 4.01 9.84
N VAL A 485 14.77 5.27 10.19
CA VAL A 485 15.94 5.81 10.91
C VAL A 485 15.53 6.28 12.30
N GLU A 486 16.48 6.65 13.17
CA GLU A 486 16.21 7.03 14.55
C GLU A 486 15.35 8.31 14.70
N ASP A 487 15.53 9.27 13.80
CA ASP A 487 15.21 10.69 13.96
C ASP A 487 13.71 11.05 13.96
N CYS A 488 13.38 12.14 14.67
CA CYS A 488 12.09 12.82 14.52
C CYS A 488 12.02 13.54 13.16
N TRP A 489 10.84 13.57 12.55
CA TRP A 489 10.60 14.44 11.40
C TRP A 489 10.62 15.91 11.80
N HIS A 490 11.43 16.70 11.10
CA HIS A 490 11.43 18.16 11.15
C HIS A 490 11.17 18.71 9.74
N GLU A 491 10.44 19.82 9.58
CA GLU A 491 9.99 20.32 8.24
C GLU A 491 11.14 20.73 7.28
N ASN A 492 12.37 20.88 7.78
CA ASN A 492 13.58 21.31 7.06
C ASN A 492 14.80 21.13 7.98
N TYR A 493 16.03 21.23 7.47
CA TYR A 493 17.30 21.08 8.21
C TYR A 493 17.83 22.37 8.88
N LYS A 494 17.00 23.38 9.14
CA LYS A 494 17.44 24.48 10.01
C LYS A 494 17.55 23.95 11.42
N GLU A 495 18.68 24.19 12.08
CA GLU A 495 18.96 23.74 13.44
C GLU A 495 19.11 22.20 13.58
N ALA A 496 19.38 21.52 12.46
CA ALA A 496 19.78 20.10 12.44
C ALA A 496 21.18 19.90 13.08
N PRO A 497 21.44 18.75 13.75
CA PRO A 497 22.77 18.41 14.28
C PRO A 497 23.85 18.29 13.20
N ASP A 498 25.03 18.85 13.46
CA ASP A 498 26.21 18.79 12.58
C ASP A 498 27.25 17.71 12.98
N ASP A 499 26.94 16.91 14.00
CA ASP A 499 27.81 15.86 14.58
C ASP A 499 27.36 14.41 14.27
N GLY A 500 26.33 14.26 13.42
CA GLY A 500 25.78 12.96 13.01
C GLY A 500 24.83 12.32 14.02
N THR A 501 24.54 12.95 15.16
CA THR A 501 23.56 12.45 16.13
C THR A 501 22.13 12.52 15.61
N ALA A 502 21.24 11.69 16.18
CA ALA A 502 19.82 11.66 15.80
C ALA A 502 19.09 12.91 16.31
N TRP A 503 18.37 13.58 15.42
CA TRP A 503 17.62 14.79 15.73
C TRP A 503 16.29 14.43 16.42
N LEU A 504 16.15 14.79 17.69
CA LEU A 504 15.00 14.44 18.54
C LEU A 504 14.39 15.67 19.21
N GLU A 505 13.06 15.78 19.16
CA GLU A 505 12.25 16.92 19.63
C GLU A 505 12.26 17.11 21.16
N ALA A 506 12.57 16.05 21.93
CA ALA A 506 12.53 16.07 23.38
C ALA A 506 13.52 15.08 24.01
N ALA A 507 13.89 15.33 25.27
CA ALA A 507 14.72 14.42 26.07
C ALA A 507 14.05 13.06 26.38
N SER A 508 12.73 12.90 26.11
CA SER A 508 12.04 11.60 26.12
C SER A 508 12.29 10.78 24.85
N GLY A 509 12.74 11.41 23.75
CA GLY A 509 12.91 10.78 22.45
C GLY A 509 11.60 10.43 21.74
N GLU A 510 10.46 10.95 22.20
CA GLU A 510 9.14 10.73 21.59
C GLU A 510 8.93 11.66 20.38
N CYS A 511 8.55 11.10 19.23
CA CYS A 511 8.27 11.85 18.00
C CYS A 511 6.86 11.54 17.49
N GLY A 512 6.06 12.57 17.19
CA GLY A 512 4.75 12.38 16.54
C GLY A 512 4.86 11.88 15.09
N GLN A 513 6.02 12.05 14.45
CA GLN A 513 6.39 11.54 13.13
C GLN A 513 7.87 11.15 13.15
N ARG A 514 8.24 10.01 12.56
CA ARG A 514 9.63 9.57 12.35
C ARG A 514 10.02 9.74 10.89
N VAL A 515 11.32 9.85 10.64
CA VAL A 515 11.90 9.90 9.29
C VAL A 515 11.95 8.50 8.67
N VAL A 516 11.77 8.44 7.35
CA VAL A 516 12.11 7.27 6.51
C VAL A 516 12.99 7.65 5.31
N ARG A 517 13.89 6.76 4.88
CA ARG A 517 14.94 7.04 3.87
C ARG A 517 15.09 6.00 2.74
N GLY A 518 15.43 6.47 1.54
CA GLY A 518 15.78 5.66 0.37
C GLY A 518 14.67 5.36 -0.64
N GLY A 519 13.41 5.69 -0.35
CA GLY A 519 12.28 5.27 -1.19
C GLY A 519 12.07 3.76 -1.14
N SER A 520 11.41 3.13 -2.12
CA SER A 520 11.08 1.69 -2.06
C SER A 520 10.67 1.11 -3.42
N TRP A 521 10.29 -0.17 -3.45
CA TRP A 521 9.84 -0.92 -4.62
C TRP A 521 8.69 -0.28 -5.43
N PHE A 522 7.88 0.61 -4.84
CA PHE A 522 6.75 1.30 -5.50
C PHE A 522 7.05 2.78 -5.84
N HIS A 523 8.22 3.30 -5.45
CA HIS A 523 8.56 4.71 -5.61
C HIS A 523 9.23 5.02 -6.95
N ASN A 524 8.88 6.18 -7.51
CA ASN A 524 9.51 6.72 -8.71
C ASN A 524 10.90 7.30 -8.40
N PRO A 525 11.81 7.43 -9.39
CA PRO A 525 13.21 7.84 -9.19
C PRO A 525 13.42 9.07 -8.29
N ASP A 526 12.57 10.09 -8.38
CA ASP A 526 12.69 11.29 -7.56
C ASP A 526 12.53 11.05 -6.04
N THR A 527 11.80 10.02 -5.62
CA THR A 527 11.65 9.66 -4.20
C THR A 527 12.72 8.66 -3.73
N LEU A 528 13.52 8.10 -4.64
CA LEU A 528 14.64 7.20 -4.31
C LEU A 528 15.95 7.96 -4.03
N ARG A 529 15.97 9.28 -4.22
CA ARG A 529 17.20 10.09 -4.16
C ARG A 529 17.86 9.99 -2.78
N SER A 530 19.19 9.93 -2.73
CA SER A 530 19.96 9.80 -1.49
C SER A 530 19.56 10.83 -0.43
N SER A 531 19.31 12.08 -0.85
CA SER A 531 18.93 13.20 0.03
C SER A 531 17.45 13.27 0.43
N THR A 532 16.58 12.42 -0.14
CA THR A 532 15.13 12.54 0.05
C THR A 532 14.65 11.80 1.29
N ARG A 533 13.91 12.54 2.11
CA ARG A 533 13.36 12.09 3.40
C ARG A 533 11.83 12.06 3.38
N GLY A 534 11.26 10.97 3.87
CA GLY A 534 9.82 10.82 4.08
C GLY A 534 9.44 10.91 5.56
N ARG A 535 8.14 10.98 5.85
CA ARG A 535 7.62 10.98 7.22
C ARG A 535 6.45 10.05 7.40
N THR A 536 6.41 9.41 8.57
CA THR A 536 5.42 8.39 8.91
C THR A 536 5.21 8.36 10.44
N PRO A 537 4.00 8.09 10.97
CA PRO A 537 3.80 7.82 12.40
C PRO A 537 4.65 6.61 12.86
N PRO A 538 5.22 6.62 14.09
CA PRO A 538 6.11 5.54 14.56
C PRO A 538 5.43 4.16 14.67
N ASP A 539 4.12 4.12 14.85
CA ASP A 539 3.28 2.92 15.00
C ASP A 539 2.76 2.38 13.66
N TYR A 540 2.82 3.16 12.59
CA TYR A 540 2.29 2.80 11.27
C TYR A 540 3.11 1.69 10.61
N ARG A 541 2.43 0.81 9.87
CA ARG A 541 2.99 -0.36 9.18
C ARG A 541 2.52 -0.38 7.74
N PHE A 542 3.39 -0.75 6.80
CA PHE A 542 3.00 -0.96 5.41
C PHE A 542 3.99 -1.84 4.65
N ASN A 543 3.55 -2.42 3.53
CA ASN A 543 4.31 -3.35 2.69
C ASN A 543 5.48 -2.71 1.91
N PHE A 544 5.75 -1.42 2.13
CA PHE A 544 6.94 -0.72 1.64
C PHE A 544 7.87 -0.25 2.75
N LEU A 545 7.53 -0.45 4.04
CA LEU A 545 8.32 0.01 5.19
C LEU A 545 9.11 -1.14 5.79
N GLY A 546 10.40 -0.93 5.97
CA GLY A 546 11.30 -1.82 6.70
C GLY A 546 12.45 -1.03 7.30
N PHE A 547 13.61 -1.66 7.53
CA PHE A 547 14.76 -1.00 8.15
C PHE A 547 16.05 -1.80 7.95
N ARG A 548 17.20 -1.14 8.11
CA ARG A 548 18.48 -1.79 8.41
C ARG A 548 18.98 -1.37 9.79
N LEU A 549 19.93 -2.12 10.35
CA LEU A 549 20.55 -1.77 11.63
C LEU A 549 21.87 -1.03 11.43
N ALA A 550 22.15 -0.09 12.33
CA ALA A 550 23.49 0.40 12.60
C ALA A 550 24.05 -0.26 13.87
N GLN A 551 25.37 -0.25 14.00
CA GLN A 551 26.09 -0.63 15.21
C GLN A 551 27.22 0.37 15.46
N ASP A 552 27.38 0.79 16.71
CA ASP A 552 28.54 1.60 17.11
C ASP A 552 29.85 0.87 16.77
N ALA A 553 30.89 1.60 16.35
CA ALA A 553 32.23 1.04 16.21
C ALA A 553 32.80 0.59 17.57
N PRO A 554 33.55 -0.53 17.61
CA PRO A 554 34.14 -1.10 18.82
C PRO A 554 35.43 -0.38 19.28
#